data_AF-A0A829M9E7-F1
#
_entry.id   AF-A0A829M9E7-F1
#
_cell.length_a   1.000
_cell.length_b   1.000
_cell.length_c   1.000
_cell.angle_alpha   90.00
_cell.angle_beta   90.00
_cell.angle_gamma   90.00
#
_symmetry.space_group_name_H-M   'P 1'
#
loop_
_entity.id
_entity.type
_entity.pdbx_description
1 polymer ?
#
loop_
_entity_poly.entity_id
_entity_poly.type
_entity_poly.pdbx_seq_one_letter_code
_entity_poly.pdbx_strand_id
1 'polypeptide(L)' 'MRASEHADVEIRRLAIACLRQLADLAPSIFGDFDIATLADGTEVAISPLVYEG' A
#
# COMPACT_ATOMS: atom_id res chain seq x y z
N MET A 1 -0.35 9.88 -1.12
CA MET A 1 -0.10 8.81 -0.12
C MET A 1 1.34 8.29 -0.22
N ARG A 2 1.81 7.39 0.68
CA ARG A 2 3.18 6.81 0.61
C ARG A 2 3.26 5.45 -0.09
N ALA A 3 2.17 4.69 -0.14
CA ALA A 3 2.09 3.42 -0.88
C ALA A 3 1.58 3.58 -2.32
N SER A 4 1.48 4.81 -2.84
CA SER A 4 1.00 5.10 -4.20
C SER A 4 2.14 5.15 -5.21
N GLU A 5 1.82 5.02 -6.50
CA GLU A 5 2.81 5.06 -7.59
C GLU A 5 3.64 6.35 -7.62
N HIS A 6 3.02 7.46 -7.20
CA HIS A 6 3.62 8.79 -7.16
C HIS A 6 4.65 8.97 -6.02
N ALA A 7 4.73 8.02 -5.08
CA ALA A 7 5.70 8.07 -3.99
C ALA A 7 7.05 7.50 -4.40
N ASP A 8 8.12 8.11 -3.87
CA ASP A 8 9.47 7.57 -3.95
C ASP A 8 9.50 6.08 -3.59
N VAL A 9 10.25 5.30 -4.38
CA VAL A 9 10.25 3.84 -4.31
C VAL A 9 10.65 3.33 -2.92
N GLU A 10 11.60 4.02 -2.25
CA GLU A 10 12.07 3.62 -0.92
C GLU A 10 10.97 3.74 0.15
N ILE A 11 10.29 4.88 0.22
CA ILE A 11 9.21 5.08 1.20
C ILE A 11 7.98 4.23 0.87
N ARG A 12 7.74 3.95 -0.42
CA ARG A 12 6.70 3.04 -0.87
C ARG A 12 6.95 1.61 -0.43
N ARG A 13 8.16 1.08 -0.61
CA ARG A 13 8.53 -0.25 -0.10
C ARG A 13 8.32 -0.34 1.41
N LEU A 14 8.73 0.69 2.16
CA LEU A 14 8.50 0.74 3.60
C LEU A 14 6.99 0.73 3.94
N ALA A 15 6.19 1.53 3.25
CA ALA A 15 4.74 1.60 3.48
C ALA A 15 4.05 0.25 3.23
N ILE A 16 4.42 -0.45 2.16
CA ILE A 16 3.90 -1.79 1.84
C ILE A 16 4.28 -2.81 2.92
N ALA A 17 5.53 -2.79 3.40
CA ALA A 17 5.97 -3.69 4.47
C ALA A 17 5.23 -3.44 5.79
N CYS A 18 4.94 -2.18 6.12
CA CYS A 18 4.10 -1.83 7.27
C CYS A 18 2.65 -2.27 7.06
N LEU A 19 2.07 -2.03 5.88
CA LEU A 19 0.69 -2.39 5.58
C LEU A 19 0.44 -3.90 5.73
N ARG A 20 1.36 -4.75 5.27
CA ARG A 20 1.26 -6.21 5.45
C ARG A 20 1.14 -6.60 6.92
N GLN A 21 2.04 -6.07 7.75
CA GLN A 21 2.01 -6.34 9.20
C GLN A 21 0.75 -5.80 9.86
N LEU A 22 0.28 -4.62 9.45
CA LEU A 22 -0.93 -4.01 9.99
C LEU A 22 -2.19 -4.76 9.56
N ALA A 23 -2.25 -5.26 8.33
CA ALA A 23 -3.34 -6.09 7.83
C ALA A 23 -3.41 -7.44 8.57
N ASP A 24 -2.26 -8.03 8.90
CA ASP A 24 -2.20 -9.24 9.72
C ASP A 24 -2.68 -8.98 11.17
N LEU A 25 -2.30 -7.85 11.76
CA LEU A 25 -2.63 -7.49 13.15
C LEU A 25 -4.07 -6.97 13.32
N ALA A 26 -4.60 -6.24 12.33
CA ALA A 26 -5.91 -5.61 12.38
C ALA A 26 -6.64 -5.70 11.01
N PRO A 27 -7.07 -6.89 10.59
CA PRO A 27 -7.67 -7.10 9.27
C PRO A 27 -8.93 -6.24 9.03
N SER A 28 -9.72 -5.98 10.08
CA SER A 28 -10.93 -5.15 9.97
C SER A 28 -10.65 -3.66 9.70
N ILE A 29 -9.41 -3.21 9.90
CA ILE A 29 -9.01 -1.80 9.74
C ILE A 29 -8.24 -1.59 8.44
N PHE A 30 -7.45 -2.57 8.01
CA PHE A 30 -6.55 -2.45 6.85
C PHE A 30 -6.86 -3.41 5.70
N GLY A 31 -7.89 -4.25 5.84
CA GLY A 31 -8.25 -5.26 4.85
C GLY A 31 -8.90 -4.70 3.58
N ASP A 32 -9.18 -3.40 3.51
CA ASP A 32 -9.67 -2.71 2.32
C ASP A 32 -8.57 -2.29 1.34
N PHE A 33 -7.30 -2.49 1.70
CA PHE A 33 -6.16 -2.21 0.82
C PHE A 33 -5.76 -3.44 0.00
N ASP A 34 -5.76 -3.29 -1.32
CA ASP A 34 -5.19 -4.25 -2.27
C ASP A 34 -3.75 -3.86 -2.62
N ILE A 35 -2.82 -4.81 -2.51
CA ILE A 35 -1.42 -4.63 -2.92
C ILE A 35 -1.27 -5.14 -4.37
N ALA A 36 -0.84 -4.26 -5.26
CA ALA A 36 -0.60 -4.57 -6.67
C ALA A 36 0.89 -4.43 -7.03
N THR A 37 1.39 -5.34 -7.86
CA THR A 37 2.74 -5.27 -8.43
C THR A 37 2.69 -4.56 -9.78
N LEU A 38 3.52 -3.54 -9.96
CA LEU A 38 3.66 -2.79 -11.20
C LEU A 38 4.58 -3.52 -12.19
N ALA A 39 4.61 -3.04 -13.44
CA ALA A 39 5.44 -3.63 -14.49
C ALA A 39 6.95 -3.61 -14.19
N ASP A 40 7.41 -2.68 -13.35
CA ASP A 40 8.80 -2.57 -12.88
C ASP A 40 9.12 -3.47 -11.67
N GLY A 41 8.14 -4.25 -11.20
CA GLY A 41 8.26 -5.12 -10.03
C GLY A 41 8.10 -4.42 -8.68
N THR A 42 7.86 -3.11 -8.65
CA THR A 42 7.54 -2.37 -7.42
C THR A 42 6.10 -2.61 -7.01
N GLU A 43 5.79 -2.36 -5.74
CA GLU A 43 4.45 -2.62 -5.17
C GLU A 43 3.79 -1.32 -4.75
N VAL A 44 2.48 -1.22 -5.01
CA VAL A 44 1.61 -0.12 -4.56
C VAL A 44 0.43 -0.69 -3.78
N ALA A 45 -0.23 0.14 -2.99
CA ALA A 45 -1.48 -0.20 -2.31
C ALA A 45 -2.59 0.74 -2.74
N ILE A 46 -3.75 0.17 -3.04
CA ILE A 46 -4.95 0.87 -3.51
C ILE A 46 -6.09 0.51 -2.56
N SER A 47 -6.86 1.50 -2.12
CA SER A 47 -8.10 1.27 -1.39
C SER A 47 -9.23 2.07 -2.05
N PRO A 48 -10.43 1.49 -2.23
CA PRO A 48 -11.58 2.21 -2.79
C PRO A 48 -12.08 3.31 -1.85
N LEU A 49 -11.66 3.30 -0.57
CA LEU A 49 -12.10 4.24 0.45
C LEU A 49 -11.14 5.43 0.59
N VAL A 50 -9.93 5.35 0.02
CA VAL A 50 -8.94 6.41 0.12
C VAL A 50 -8.82 7.15 -1.20
N TYR A 51 -9.26 8.42 -1.20
CA TYR A 51 -9.10 9.30 -2.35
C TYR A 51 -7.65 9.77 -2.47
N GLU A 52 -7.01 9.49 -3.60
CA GLU A 52 -5.70 10.05 -3.96
C GLU A 52 -5.89 11.50 -4.42
N GLY A 53 -5.87 12.43 -3.45
CA GLY A 53 -5.77 13.87 -3.71
C GLY A 53 -4.35 14.32 -3.98
#